data_AF-A0A4Y2RFZ6-F1
#
_entry.id   AF-A0A4Y2RFZ6-F1
#
_cell.length_a   1.000
_cell.length_b   1.000
_cell.length_c   1.000
_cell.angle_alpha   90.00
_cell.angle_beta   90.00
_cell.angle_gamma   90.00
#
_symmetry.space_group_name_H-M   'P 1'
#
loop_
_entity.id
_entity.type
_entity.pdbx_description
1 polymer ?
#
loop_
_entity_poly.entity_id
_entity_poly.type
_entity_poly.pdbx_seq_one_letter_code
_entity_poly.pdbx_strand_id
1 'polypeptide(L)'
;MLMEKARDFSEKLNIAKECKFSDGWLSCFKKRHGIRKTDISGGKKSADSESADEFSAFFEEFIKKNNINLDQIYNADETGVYFRCLPTSTLTGPNEISAHGFKKNKERLTVLTCANATGSHKIKLLVIGKSKNPRALTGIKHLPVAYKNQKNCWMDRDIFIYWFKCIFVPSVISELKAKGKPEDSKVILLIDNCRAHPSDAELRHGNISAMFLPPNVTSLIQPMDQGIIQNLKMIYRKNFMRRLINVEGTLTEFQSSFTIKDAIYGLASSWNAVKPRTLRRGWRKLLFVTHFCSDSSDDEEFEGFRCKKSELTDIMEALKNGCTKNLSLTQLEMPEIEIWMNVDKNIPVTETFNRRGID
;
A
#
# COMPACT_ATOMS: atom_id res chain seq x y z
N MET A 1 31.33 -6.91 1.30
CA MET A 1 31.81 -7.43 -0.01
C MET A 1 32.36 -6.38 -0.96
N LEU A 2 31.57 -5.52 -1.65
CA LEU A 2 32.13 -4.62 -2.68
C LEU A 2 33.17 -3.61 -2.14
N MET A 3 32.90 -2.99 -0.98
CA MET A 3 33.85 -2.06 -0.35
C MET A 3 35.12 -2.76 0.17
N GLU A 4 35.00 -4.00 0.64
CA GLU A 4 36.15 -4.78 1.10
C GLU A 4 37.02 -5.23 -0.07
N LYS A 5 36.43 -5.73 -1.16
CA LYS A 5 37.19 -6.03 -2.38
C LYS A 5 37.92 -4.80 -2.93
N ALA A 6 37.30 -3.62 -2.85
CA ALA A 6 37.93 -2.38 -3.29
C ALA A 6 39.14 -1.99 -2.41
N ARG A 7 39.10 -2.27 -1.10
CA ARG A 7 40.26 -2.11 -0.20
C ARG A 7 41.37 -3.09 -0.57
N ASP A 8 41.06 -4.37 -0.74
CA ASP A 8 42.04 -5.39 -1.13
C ASP A 8 42.76 -5.02 -2.44
N PHE A 9 42.04 -4.50 -3.43
CA PHE A 9 42.63 -4.06 -4.69
C PHE A 9 43.46 -2.78 -4.52
N SER A 10 43.03 -1.85 -3.67
CA SER A 10 43.80 -0.63 -3.39
C SER A 10 45.16 -0.95 -2.78
N GLU A 11 45.21 -1.93 -1.88
CA GLU A 11 46.45 -2.43 -1.27
C GLU A 11 47.32 -3.15 -2.30
N LYS A 12 46.74 -4.05 -3.10
CA LYS A 12 47.49 -4.80 -4.13
C LYS A 12 48.03 -3.94 -5.26
N LEU A 13 47.35 -2.84 -5.59
CA LEU A 13 47.74 -1.91 -6.66
C LEU A 13 48.63 -0.76 -6.14
N ASN A 14 48.98 -0.76 -4.86
CA ASN A 14 49.88 0.20 -4.20
C ASN A 14 49.50 1.66 -4.49
N ILE A 15 48.19 1.97 -4.43
CA ILE A 15 47.67 3.30 -4.74
C ILE A 15 48.15 4.27 -3.64
N ALA A 16 49.04 5.20 -4.01
CA ALA A 16 49.74 6.11 -3.09
C ALA A 16 48.85 7.08 -2.28
N LYS A 17 47.55 7.14 -2.57
CA LYS A 17 46.59 8.04 -1.92
C LYS A 17 45.62 7.23 -1.08
N GLU A 18 45.49 7.60 0.20
CA GLU A 18 44.60 6.95 1.16
C GLU A 18 43.14 7.01 0.66
N CYS A 19 42.64 5.89 0.12
CA CYS A 19 41.30 5.81 -0.46
C CYS A 19 40.28 5.40 0.61
N LYS A 20 39.43 6.34 1.05
CA LYS A 20 38.33 6.04 1.98
C LYS A 20 37.12 5.48 1.22
N PHE A 21 36.97 4.16 1.23
CA PHE A 21 35.81 3.46 0.67
C PHE A 21 34.62 3.54 1.64
N SER A 22 33.94 4.69 1.64
CA SER A 22 32.74 4.97 2.43
C SER A 22 31.45 4.56 1.72
N ASP A 23 30.32 4.60 2.42
CA ASP A 23 29.00 4.38 1.82
C ASP A 23 28.69 5.38 0.69
N GLY A 24 29.17 6.62 0.82
CA GLY A 24 29.08 7.64 -0.23
C GLY A 24 29.86 7.25 -1.48
N TRP A 25 31.08 6.73 -1.32
CA TRP A 25 31.86 6.20 -2.45
C TRP A 25 31.13 5.04 -3.13
N LEU A 26 30.59 4.11 -2.35
CA LEU A 26 29.86 2.96 -2.89
C LEU A 26 28.61 3.38 -3.66
N SER A 27 27.88 4.39 -3.16
CA SER A 27 26.70 4.95 -3.84
C SER A 27 27.07 5.56 -5.20
N CYS A 28 28.08 6.42 -5.23
CA CYS A 28 28.58 7.03 -6.48
C CYS A 28 29.14 5.99 -7.46
N PHE A 29 29.87 4.98 -6.96
CA PHE A 29 30.40 3.89 -7.76
C PHE A 29 29.29 3.08 -8.43
N LYS A 30 28.27 2.69 -7.66
CA LYS A 30 27.09 1.99 -8.19
C LYS A 30 26.36 2.82 -9.24
N LYS A 31 26.18 4.12 -8.98
CA LYS A 31 25.53 5.05 -9.92
C LYS A 31 26.32 5.19 -11.22
N ARG A 32 27.65 5.36 -11.14
CA ARG A 32 28.53 5.50 -12.31
C ARG A 32 28.56 4.26 -13.19
N HIS A 33 28.54 3.08 -12.59
CA HIS A 33 28.65 1.81 -13.30
C HIS A 33 27.30 1.11 -13.52
N GLY A 34 26.18 1.80 -13.28
CA GLY A 34 24.85 1.26 -13.52
C GLY A 34 24.48 0.05 -12.65
N ILE A 35 25.18 -0.18 -11.54
CA ILE A 35 24.96 -1.32 -10.65
C ILE A 35 23.74 -1.03 -9.78
N ARG A 36 22.58 -1.52 -10.20
CA ARG A 36 21.32 -1.40 -9.46
C ARG A 36 21.04 -2.69 -8.71
N LYS A 37 20.59 -2.58 -7.46
CA LYS A 37 20.02 -3.74 -6.74
C LYS A 37 18.62 -3.95 -7.29
N THR A 38 18.46 -4.92 -8.20
CA THR A 38 17.14 -5.40 -8.60
C THR A 38 16.70 -6.42 -7.56
N ASP A 39 15.72 -6.06 -6.73
CA ASP A 39 14.99 -7.09 -5.98
C ASP A 39 14.27 -7.96 -7.02
N ILE A 40 14.70 -9.20 -7.18
CA ILE A 40 14.04 -10.18 -8.05
C ILE A 40 12.71 -10.53 -7.39
N SER A 41 11.69 -9.69 -7.60
CA SER A 41 10.31 -10.05 -7.31
C SER A 41 9.80 -10.88 -8.48
N GLY A 42 9.65 -12.19 -8.26
CA GLY A 42 9.09 -13.10 -9.26
C GLY A 42 7.74 -12.61 -9.78
N GLY A 43 7.62 -12.53 -11.11
CA GLY A 43 6.35 -12.37 -11.82
C GLY A 43 6.07 -11.03 -12.51
N LYS A 44 7.07 -10.21 -12.86
CA LYS A 44 6.83 -9.02 -13.70
C LYS A 44 7.25 -9.28 -15.14
N LYS A 45 6.27 -9.28 -16.08
CA LYS A 45 6.57 -8.84 -17.45
C LYS A 45 7.29 -7.50 -17.33
N SER A 46 8.40 -7.31 -18.04
CA SER A 46 9.22 -6.08 -17.96
C SER A 46 8.31 -4.85 -17.96
N ALA A 47 8.38 -4.05 -16.90
CA ALA A 47 7.58 -2.83 -16.79
C ALA A 47 7.92 -1.91 -17.97
N ASP A 48 6.90 -1.41 -18.65
CA ASP A 48 7.06 -0.61 -19.86
C ASP A 48 7.21 0.86 -19.49
N SER A 49 8.47 1.33 -19.43
CA SER A 49 8.77 2.72 -19.12
C SER A 49 8.32 3.68 -20.21
N GLU A 50 8.35 3.26 -21.48
CA GLU A 50 7.95 4.10 -22.61
C GLU A 50 6.44 4.36 -22.56
N SER A 51 5.63 3.30 -22.41
CA SER A 51 4.17 3.44 -22.21
C SER A 51 3.82 4.29 -20.97
N ALA A 52 4.63 4.24 -19.91
CA ALA A 52 4.42 5.03 -18.71
C ALA A 52 4.70 6.53 -18.94
N ASP A 53 5.78 6.84 -19.66
CA ASP A 53 6.16 8.22 -20.01
C ASP A 53 5.16 8.82 -21.02
N GLU A 54 4.77 8.07 -22.05
CA GLU A 54 3.74 8.46 -23.02
C GLU A 54 2.40 8.77 -22.34
N PHE A 55 1.95 7.89 -21.43
CA PHE A 55 0.71 8.12 -20.72
C PHE A 55 0.78 9.32 -19.79
N SER A 56 1.93 9.53 -19.12
CA SER A 56 2.12 10.70 -18.25
C SER A 56 2.01 11.99 -19.06
N ALA A 57 2.64 12.06 -20.24
CA ALA A 57 2.54 13.20 -21.15
C ALA A 57 1.10 13.42 -21.65
N PHE A 58 0.44 12.36 -22.11
CA PHE A 58 -0.96 12.40 -22.53
C PHE A 58 -1.88 12.89 -21.41
N PHE A 59 -1.68 12.38 -20.20
CA PHE A 59 -2.52 12.69 -19.06
C PHE A 59 -2.38 14.16 -18.64
N GLU A 60 -1.16 14.71 -18.66
CA GLU A 60 -0.96 16.14 -18.44
C GLU A 60 -1.64 17.02 -19.49
N GLU A 61 -1.52 16.67 -20.78
CA GLU A 61 -2.21 17.40 -21.84
C GLU A 61 -3.73 17.34 -21.66
N PHE A 62 -4.26 16.16 -21.33
CA PHE A 62 -5.67 15.96 -21.04
C PHE A 62 -6.14 16.85 -19.88
N ILE A 63 -5.40 16.92 -18.78
CA ILE A 63 -5.72 17.78 -17.63
C ILE A 63 -5.76 19.25 -18.05
N LYS A 64 -4.73 19.72 -18.76
CA LYS A 64 -4.61 21.12 -19.22
C LYS A 64 -5.76 21.49 -20.17
N LYS A 65 -6.02 20.67 -21.18
CA LYS A 65 -7.07 20.88 -22.19
C LYS A 65 -8.48 20.94 -21.59
N ASN A 66 -8.72 20.17 -20.51
CA ASN A 66 -10.02 20.10 -19.86
C ASN A 66 -10.13 21.00 -18.62
N ASN A 67 -9.11 21.80 -18.31
CA ASN A 67 -9.05 22.67 -17.13
C ASN A 67 -9.38 21.93 -15.80
N ILE A 68 -8.83 20.72 -15.64
CA ILE A 68 -9.10 19.87 -14.48
C ILE A 68 -8.11 20.21 -13.37
N ASN A 69 -8.60 20.50 -12.16
CA ASN A 69 -7.72 20.73 -11.02
C ASN A 69 -7.32 19.41 -10.34
N LEU A 70 -6.19 19.43 -9.62
CA LEU A 70 -5.68 18.24 -8.90
C LEU A 70 -6.65 17.70 -7.83
N ASP A 71 -7.54 18.52 -7.28
CA ASP A 71 -8.55 18.07 -6.32
C ASP A 71 -9.73 17.33 -6.98
N GLN A 72 -9.81 17.37 -8.31
CA GLN A 72 -10.78 16.67 -9.16
C GLN A 72 -10.21 15.38 -9.80
N ILE A 73 -8.96 15.02 -9.49
CA ILE A 73 -8.32 13.80 -9.99
C ILE A 73 -8.15 12.84 -8.82
N TYR A 74 -8.71 11.64 -8.95
CA TYR A 74 -8.67 10.57 -7.96
C TYR A 74 -7.95 9.37 -8.54
N ASN A 75 -7.30 8.59 -7.68
CA ASN A 75 -6.84 7.26 -8.02
C ASN A 75 -7.36 6.29 -6.97
N ALA A 76 -7.78 5.11 -7.43
CA ALA A 76 -8.21 4.02 -6.57
C ALA A 76 -7.44 2.74 -6.90
N ASP A 77 -7.22 1.92 -5.86
CA ASP A 77 -6.59 0.61 -6.00
C ASP A 77 -6.91 -0.30 -4.82
N GLU A 78 -7.01 -1.60 -5.10
CA GLU A 78 -7.31 -2.66 -4.16
C GLU A 78 -6.07 -3.23 -3.49
N THR A 79 -6.21 -3.63 -2.23
CA THR A 79 -5.16 -4.32 -1.53
C THR A 79 -5.66 -5.38 -0.56
N GLY A 80 -4.95 -6.50 -0.49
CA GLY A 80 -5.22 -7.54 0.50
C GLY A 80 -4.56 -7.25 1.84
N VAL A 81 -5.22 -7.62 2.94
CA VAL A 81 -4.69 -7.55 4.31
C VAL A 81 -5.00 -8.84 5.06
N TYR A 82 -3.97 -9.52 5.58
CA TYR A 82 -4.12 -10.64 6.51
C TYR A 82 -4.38 -10.13 7.93
N PHE A 83 -5.64 -9.83 8.24
CA PHE A 83 -5.97 -8.92 9.33
C PHE A 83 -5.61 -9.44 10.74
N ARG A 84 -5.40 -10.75 10.93
CA ARG A 84 -4.94 -11.36 12.20
C ARG A 84 -3.57 -12.04 12.13
N CYS A 85 -2.78 -11.81 11.08
CA CYS A 85 -1.50 -12.49 10.94
C CYS A 85 -0.50 -12.05 12.03
N LEU A 86 0.06 -13.01 12.75
CA LEU A 86 1.15 -12.80 13.72
C LEU A 86 2.53 -12.99 13.04
N PRO A 87 3.63 -12.48 13.65
CA PRO A 87 5.00 -12.78 13.25
C PRO A 87 5.31 -14.29 13.28
N THR A 88 6.36 -14.74 12.61
CA THR A 88 6.63 -16.18 12.40
C THR A 88 7.20 -16.85 13.66
N SER A 89 8.13 -16.25 14.37
CA SER A 89 8.72 -16.77 15.62
C SER A 89 7.73 -16.81 16.77
N THR A 90 6.68 -15.97 16.72
CA THR A 90 5.59 -16.04 17.70
C THR A 90 4.72 -17.30 17.58
N LEU A 91 4.91 -18.07 16.50
CA LEU A 91 4.23 -19.33 16.22
C LEU A 91 5.03 -20.55 16.71
N THR A 92 6.25 -20.36 17.20
CA THR A 92 7.10 -21.41 17.78
C THR A 92 7.24 -21.14 19.27
N GLY A 93 6.80 -22.08 20.11
CA GLY A 93 7.05 -21.99 21.56
C GLY A 93 8.55 -21.99 21.87
N PRO A 94 8.99 -21.48 23.03
CA PRO A 94 10.40 -21.31 23.37
C PRO A 94 11.25 -22.59 23.32
N ASN A 95 10.65 -23.78 23.23
CA ASN A 95 11.31 -25.08 23.16
C ASN A 95 10.90 -25.96 21.96
N GLU A 96 10.16 -25.45 20.96
CA GLU A 96 9.71 -26.26 19.81
C GLU A 96 10.41 -25.84 18.51
N ILE A 97 11.34 -26.68 18.02
CA ILE A 97 12.05 -26.52 16.73
C ILE A 97 11.08 -26.64 15.54
N SER A 98 9.86 -27.13 15.75
CA SER A 98 8.77 -27.04 14.78
C SER A 98 7.47 -27.31 15.52
N ALA A 99 6.76 -26.26 15.91
CA ALA A 99 5.42 -26.44 16.43
C ALA A 99 4.53 -26.97 15.29
N HIS A 100 4.31 -28.29 15.27
CA HIS A 100 3.37 -28.97 14.39
C HIS A 100 1.94 -28.53 14.76
N GLY A 101 1.55 -27.30 14.40
CA GLY A 101 0.22 -26.78 14.73
C GLY A 101 -0.03 -25.29 14.46
N PHE A 102 0.99 -24.42 14.54
CA PHE A 102 0.77 -22.98 14.33
C PHE A 102 0.82 -22.59 12.85
N LYS A 103 -0.31 -22.75 12.16
CA LYS A 103 -0.49 -22.19 10.81
C LYS A 103 -0.61 -20.67 10.88
N LYS A 104 0.19 -19.94 10.09
CA LYS A 104 -0.04 -18.48 9.87
C LYS A 104 -1.52 -18.26 9.53
N ASN A 105 -2.23 -17.50 10.37
CA ASN A 105 -3.61 -17.12 10.06
C ASN A 105 -3.59 -16.18 8.85
N LYS A 106 -4.04 -16.72 7.71
CA LYS A 106 -4.13 -16.02 6.41
C LYS A 106 -5.58 -15.59 6.11
N GLU A 107 -6.40 -15.38 7.14
CA GLU A 107 -7.70 -14.75 6.95
C GLU A 107 -7.52 -13.37 6.33
N ARG A 108 -8.12 -13.20 5.16
CA ARG A 108 -7.91 -12.06 4.28
C ARG A 108 -9.14 -11.15 4.25
N LEU A 109 -8.88 -9.85 4.24
CA LEU A 109 -9.79 -8.83 3.74
C LEU A 109 -9.20 -8.22 2.48
N THR A 110 -10.06 -7.83 1.54
CA THR A 110 -9.66 -6.93 0.44
C THR A 110 -10.16 -5.53 0.75
N VAL A 111 -9.33 -4.53 0.53
CA VAL A 111 -9.59 -3.14 0.87
C VAL A 111 -9.37 -2.28 -0.37
N LEU A 112 -10.39 -1.57 -0.82
CA LEU A 112 -10.26 -0.57 -1.88
C LEU A 112 -9.99 0.79 -1.24
N THR A 113 -8.90 1.42 -1.67
CA THR A 113 -8.47 2.75 -1.24
C THR A 113 -8.69 3.75 -2.36
N CYS A 114 -9.05 5.00 -2.05
CA CYS A 114 -9.22 6.05 -3.05
C CYS A 114 -9.03 7.45 -2.44
N ALA A 115 -8.27 8.32 -3.10
CA ALA A 115 -8.02 9.69 -2.67
C ALA A 115 -7.67 10.59 -3.86
N ASN A 116 -7.83 11.91 -3.69
CA ASN A 116 -7.47 12.88 -4.73
C ASN A 116 -5.99 13.25 -4.75
N ALA A 117 -5.54 13.87 -5.85
CA ALA A 117 -4.14 14.22 -6.07
C ALA A 117 -3.59 15.27 -5.11
N THR A 118 -4.44 16.14 -4.55
CA THR A 118 -4.03 17.09 -3.50
C THR A 118 -3.91 16.46 -2.11
N GLY A 119 -4.44 15.24 -1.92
CA GLY A 119 -4.54 14.57 -0.63
C GLY A 119 -5.52 15.23 0.34
N SER A 120 -6.38 16.14 -0.14
CA SER A 120 -7.38 16.85 0.66
C SER A 120 -8.64 16.02 0.92
N HIS A 121 -8.96 15.09 0.02
CA HIS A 121 -10.15 14.25 0.12
C HIS A 121 -9.77 12.78 -0.02
N LYS A 122 -10.09 12.01 1.03
CA LYS A 122 -10.02 10.55 1.07
C LYS A 122 -11.43 9.99 1.00
N ILE A 123 -11.65 9.06 0.08
CA ILE A 123 -12.89 8.31 0.03
C ILE A 123 -12.90 7.28 1.16
N LYS A 124 -14.08 7.04 1.72
CA LYS A 124 -14.28 5.97 2.71
C LYS A 124 -13.84 4.63 2.14
N LEU A 125 -13.07 3.86 2.91
CA LEU A 125 -12.63 2.53 2.50
C LEU A 125 -13.83 1.63 2.18
N LEU A 126 -13.68 0.79 1.17
CA LEU A 126 -14.53 -0.39 0.98
C LEU A 126 -13.76 -1.62 1.42
N VAL A 127 -14.33 -2.39 2.35
CA VAL A 127 -13.77 -3.63 2.86
C VAL A 127 -14.62 -4.80 2.40
N ILE A 128 -13.98 -5.78 1.77
CA ILE A 128 -14.61 -7.00 1.28
C ILE A 128 -14.17 -8.16 2.17
N GLY A 129 -15.13 -8.73 2.90
CA GLY A 129 -14.93 -9.92 3.71
C GLY A 129 -15.64 -11.16 3.14
N LYS A 130 -15.44 -12.30 3.79
CA LYS A 130 -16.00 -13.58 3.34
C LYS A 130 -17.50 -13.70 3.61
N SER A 131 -17.91 -13.33 4.83
CA SER A 131 -19.29 -13.50 5.30
C SER A 131 -20.12 -12.26 5.01
N LYS A 132 -21.37 -12.46 4.57
CA LYS A 132 -22.36 -11.39 4.39
C LYS A 132 -22.66 -10.68 5.71
N ASN A 133 -22.87 -11.47 6.77
CA ASN A 133 -23.21 -10.97 8.11
C ASN A 133 -22.25 -11.62 9.12
N PRO A 134 -21.02 -11.11 9.28
CA PRO A 134 -20.12 -11.61 10.31
C PRO A 134 -20.73 -11.38 11.70
N ARG A 135 -20.71 -12.40 12.57
CA ARG A 135 -21.26 -12.29 13.94
C ARG A 135 -20.70 -11.11 14.72
N ALA A 136 -19.43 -10.78 14.51
CA ALA A 136 -18.76 -9.65 15.17
C ALA A 136 -19.31 -8.26 14.76
N LEU A 137 -20.09 -8.19 13.67
CA LEU A 137 -20.72 -6.96 13.20
C LEU A 137 -22.22 -6.89 13.54
N THR A 138 -22.79 -7.93 14.16
CA THR A 138 -24.19 -7.95 14.57
C THR A 138 -24.49 -6.80 15.53
N GLY A 139 -25.58 -6.06 15.26
CA GLY A 139 -26.02 -4.93 16.08
C GLY A 139 -25.30 -3.60 15.79
N ILE A 140 -24.28 -3.57 14.92
CA ILE A 140 -23.61 -2.33 14.53
C ILE A 140 -24.40 -1.63 13.43
N LYS A 141 -24.96 -0.46 13.73
CA LYS A 141 -25.76 0.34 12.78
C LYS A 141 -24.90 1.07 11.74
N HIS A 142 -23.74 1.57 12.15
CA HIS A 142 -22.86 2.37 11.29
C HIS A 142 -21.42 1.86 11.40
N LEU A 143 -20.85 1.49 10.26
CA LEU A 143 -19.44 1.14 10.16
C LEU A 143 -18.63 2.34 9.65
N PRO A 144 -17.37 2.48 10.10
CA PRO A 144 -16.49 3.55 9.62
C PRO A 144 -15.99 3.29 8.18
N VAL A 145 -16.30 2.13 7.60
CA VAL A 145 -16.02 1.72 6.22
C VAL A 145 -17.30 1.26 5.55
N ALA A 146 -17.32 1.21 4.22
CA ALA A 146 -18.31 0.40 3.51
C ALA A 146 -17.90 -1.06 3.58
N TYR A 147 -18.85 -1.96 3.85
CA TYR A 147 -18.59 -3.39 3.92
C TYR A 147 -19.37 -4.14 2.84
N LYS A 148 -18.69 -5.02 2.12
CA LYS A 148 -19.29 -5.98 1.18
C LYS A 148 -18.76 -7.38 1.45
N ASN A 149 -19.45 -8.37 0.91
CA ASN A 149 -19.01 -9.75 1.02
C ASN A 149 -18.84 -10.40 -0.34
N GLN A 150 -17.81 -11.23 -0.44
CA GLN A 150 -17.53 -12.07 -1.59
C GLN A 150 -16.88 -13.35 -1.05
N LYS A 151 -17.25 -14.54 -1.55
CA LYS A 151 -16.86 -15.83 -0.93
C LYS A 151 -15.34 -16.03 -0.82
N ASN A 152 -14.59 -15.46 -1.76
CA ASN A 152 -13.14 -15.46 -1.81
C ASN A 152 -12.55 -14.15 -1.27
N CYS A 153 -13.35 -13.19 -0.79
CA CYS A 153 -12.92 -11.83 -0.47
C CYS A 153 -12.26 -11.11 -1.66
N TRP A 154 -12.64 -11.40 -2.90
CA TRP A 154 -12.13 -10.71 -4.07
C TRP A 154 -13.01 -9.51 -4.45
N MET A 155 -12.39 -8.53 -5.10
CA MET A 155 -13.11 -7.52 -5.85
C MET A 155 -13.71 -8.17 -7.11
N ASP A 156 -14.96 -7.82 -7.38
CA ASP A 156 -15.66 -8.17 -8.60
C ASP A 156 -16.33 -6.94 -9.20
N ARG A 157 -16.81 -7.10 -10.43
CA ARG A 157 -17.41 -6.02 -11.22
C ARG A 157 -18.59 -5.35 -10.50
N ASP A 158 -19.47 -6.14 -9.89
CA ASP A 158 -20.70 -5.62 -9.28
C ASP A 158 -20.41 -4.85 -7.98
N ILE A 159 -19.45 -5.33 -7.19
CA ILE A 159 -18.96 -4.62 -6.02
C ILE A 159 -18.29 -3.31 -6.43
N PHE A 160 -17.51 -3.30 -7.51
CA PHE A 160 -16.87 -2.10 -8.02
C PHE A 160 -17.89 -1.07 -8.53
N ILE A 161 -18.89 -1.48 -9.31
CA ILE A 161 -19.99 -0.61 -9.78
C ILE A 161 -20.74 -0.01 -8.58
N TYR A 162 -21.06 -0.84 -7.58
CA TYR A 162 -21.69 -0.36 -6.35
C TYR A 162 -20.83 0.69 -5.66
N TRP A 163 -19.54 0.45 -5.50
CA TRP A 163 -18.65 1.41 -4.87
C TRP A 163 -18.58 2.72 -5.65
N PHE A 164 -18.44 2.64 -6.98
CA PHE A 164 -18.40 3.82 -7.83
C PHE A 164 -19.68 4.66 -7.68
N LYS A 165 -20.86 4.04 -7.85
CA LYS A 165 -22.15 4.74 -7.88
C LYS A 165 -22.65 5.17 -6.50
N CYS A 166 -22.44 4.35 -5.47
CA CYS A 166 -23.04 4.56 -4.14
C CYS A 166 -22.08 5.14 -3.12
N ILE A 167 -20.76 5.17 -3.38
CA ILE A 167 -19.76 5.65 -2.43
C ILE A 167 -18.93 6.77 -3.07
N PHE A 168 -18.24 6.49 -4.17
CA PHE A 168 -17.33 7.44 -4.81
C PHE A 168 -18.07 8.68 -5.33
N VAL A 169 -19.05 8.49 -6.22
CA VAL A 169 -19.80 9.58 -6.86
C VAL A 169 -20.47 10.50 -5.81
N PRO A 170 -21.24 10.00 -4.82
CA PRO A 170 -21.83 10.87 -3.81
C PRO A 170 -20.80 11.62 -2.95
N SER A 171 -19.69 10.96 -2.59
CA SER A 171 -18.62 11.57 -1.80
C SER A 171 -17.95 12.71 -2.57
N VAL A 172 -17.69 12.51 -3.87
CA VAL A 172 -17.11 13.53 -4.75
C VAL A 172 -18.07 14.70 -4.94
N ILE A 173 -19.36 14.44 -5.21
CA ILE A 173 -20.36 15.51 -5.37
C ILE A 173 -20.44 16.36 -4.09
N SER A 174 -20.46 15.71 -2.92
CA SER A 174 -20.47 16.42 -1.64
C SER A 174 -19.22 17.28 -1.45
N GLU A 175 -18.05 16.77 -1.81
CA GLU A 175 -16.77 17.49 -1.71
C GLU A 175 -16.72 18.70 -2.67
N LEU A 176 -17.16 18.53 -3.92
CA LEU A 176 -17.23 19.62 -4.91
C LEU A 176 -18.16 20.73 -4.43
N LYS A 177 -19.35 20.37 -3.92
CA LYS A 177 -20.31 21.32 -3.35
C LYS A 177 -19.73 22.05 -2.14
N ALA A 178 -19.08 21.34 -1.22
CA ALA A 178 -18.44 21.95 -0.05
C ALA A 178 -17.34 22.94 -0.42
N LYS A 179 -16.66 22.73 -1.56
CA LYS A 179 -15.64 23.63 -2.09
C LYS A 179 -16.17 24.72 -3.03
N GLY A 180 -17.49 24.83 -3.21
CA GLY A 180 -18.10 25.81 -4.11
C GLY A 180 -17.73 25.60 -5.59
N LYS A 181 -17.39 24.38 -5.98
CA LYS A 181 -17.06 24.05 -7.36
C LYS A 181 -18.35 23.97 -8.21
N PRO A 182 -18.31 24.36 -9.49
CA PRO A 182 -19.46 24.24 -10.40
C PRO A 182 -20.02 22.81 -10.46
N GLU A 183 -21.34 22.65 -10.63
CA GLU A 183 -21.98 21.32 -10.71
C GLU A 183 -21.54 20.51 -11.93
N ASP A 184 -21.09 21.18 -12.99
CA ASP A 184 -20.55 20.59 -14.20
C ASP A 184 -19.04 20.32 -14.10
N SER A 185 -18.43 20.45 -12.92
CA SER A 185 -17.01 20.14 -12.69
C SER A 185 -16.66 18.73 -13.14
N LYS A 186 -15.68 18.61 -14.03
CA LYS A 186 -15.17 17.32 -14.50
C LYS A 186 -14.31 16.64 -13.43
N VAL A 187 -14.54 15.36 -13.19
CA VAL A 187 -13.77 14.54 -12.24
C VAL A 187 -13.31 13.26 -12.91
N ILE A 188 -12.04 12.91 -12.68
CA ILE A 188 -11.42 11.71 -13.24
C ILE A 188 -11.05 10.76 -12.12
N LEU A 189 -11.47 9.50 -12.27
CA LEU A 189 -11.01 8.39 -11.45
C LEU A 189 -10.03 7.52 -12.26
N LEU A 190 -8.75 7.57 -11.91
CA LEU A 190 -7.72 6.70 -12.47
C LEU A 190 -7.71 5.34 -11.79
N ILE A 191 -7.72 4.27 -12.58
CA ILE A 191 -7.66 2.88 -12.12
C ILE A 191 -6.80 2.03 -13.05
N ASP A 192 -6.27 0.91 -12.56
CA ASP A 192 -5.53 -0.02 -13.40
C ASP A 192 -6.44 -0.75 -14.40
N ASN A 193 -5.81 -1.31 -15.43
CA ASN A 193 -6.48 -2.10 -16.46
C ASN A 193 -6.65 -3.56 -16.01
N CYS A 194 -7.39 -3.76 -14.92
CA CYS A 194 -7.75 -5.07 -14.41
C CYS A 194 -9.06 -5.58 -15.05
N ARG A 195 -9.10 -6.87 -15.42
CA ARG A 195 -10.31 -7.49 -16.03
C ARG A 195 -11.53 -7.50 -15.12
N ALA A 196 -11.33 -7.41 -13.79
CA ALA A 196 -12.43 -7.33 -12.84
C ALA A 196 -13.12 -5.96 -12.87
N HIS A 197 -12.49 -4.95 -13.47
CA HIS A 197 -13.04 -3.61 -13.55
C HIS A 197 -14.15 -3.52 -14.61
N PRO A 198 -15.26 -2.83 -14.31
CA PRO A 198 -16.29 -2.53 -15.31
C PRO A 198 -15.71 -1.67 -16.44
N SER A 199 -16.41 -1.59 -17.58
CA SER A 199 -15.96 -0.70 -18.66
C SER A 199 -16.09 0.78 -18.27
N ASP A 200 -15.38 1.64 -19.01
CA ASP A 200 -15.47 3.10 -18.90
C ASP A 200 -16.92 3.61 -19.05
N ALA A 201 -17.70 3.01 -19.94
CA ALA A 201 -19.11 3.33 -20.14
C ALA A 201 -19.96 3.10 -18.87
N GLU A 202 -19.61 2.09 -18.07
CA GLU A 202 -20.32 1.78 -16.82
C GLU A 202 -19.85 2.64 -15.64
N LEU A 203 -18.61 3.12 -15.72
CA LEU A 203 -17.97 3.98 -14.73
C LEU A 203 -18.09 5.45 -15.10
N ARG A 204 -19.31 5.88 -15.44
CA ARG A 204 -19.64 7.26 -15.77
C ARG A 204 -20.91 7.73 -15.05
N HIS A 205 -20.86 8.93 -14.51
CA HIS A 205 -21.99 9.63 -13.92
C HIS A 205 -21.85 11.14 -14.17
N GLY A 206 -22.58 11.65 -15.16
CA GLY A 206 -22.44 13.05 -15.60
C GLY A 206 -21.00 13.34 -16.05
N ASN A 207 -20.36 14.31 -15.38
CA ASN A 207 -18.98 14.72 -15.63
C ASN A 207 -17.95 14.00 -14.75
N ILE A 208 -18.36 12.98 -14.01
CA ILE A 208 -17.50 12.07 -13.24
C ILE A 208 -17.30 10.79 -14.06
N SER A 209 -16.06 10.46 -14.40
CA SER A 209 -15.75 9.27 -15.21
C SER A 209 -14.44 8.59 -14.81
N ALA A 210 -14.35 7.29 -15.03
CA ALA A 210 -13.08 6.56 -14.91
C ALA A 210 -12.19 6.73 -16.15
N MET A 211 -10.88 6.61 -15.94
CA MET A 211 -9.85 6.51 -16.97
C MET A 211 -8.89 5.39 -16.58
N PHE A 212 -8.57 4.52 -17.53
CA PHE A 212 -7.73 3.34 -17.29
C PHE A 212 -6.27 3.64 -17.59
N LEU A 213 -5.38 3.19 -16.71
CA LEU A 213 -3.95 3.16 -16.99
C LEU A 213 -3.66 2.15 -18.10
N PRO A 214 -2.64 2.38 -18.94
CA PRO A 214 -2.16 1.39 -19.90
C PRO A 214 -1.78 0.06 -19.22
N PRO A 215 -1.76 -1.06 -19.95
CA PRO A 215 -1.28 -2.32 -19.41
C PRO A 215 0.20 -2.21 -19.00
N ASN A 216 0.59 -2.92 -17.93
CA ASN A 216 1.97 -3.04 -17.43
C ASN A 216 2.65 -1.76 -16.91
N VAL A 217 1.95 -0.64 -16.75
CA VAL A 217 2.51 0.61 -16.18
C VAL A 217 2.17 0.83 -14.71
N THR A 218 1.24 0.05 -14.15
CA THR A 218 0.73 0.21 -12.78
C THR A 218 1.85 0.38 -11.75
N SER A 219 2.84 -0.51 -11.75
CA SER A 219 3.92 -0.44 -10.76
C SER A 219 4.88 0.76 -10.94
N LEU A 220 4.81 1.46 -12.07
CA LEU A 220 5.63 2.64 -12.37
C LEU A 220 4.91 3.94 -11.98
N ILE A 221 3.62 4.05 -12.32
CA ILE A 221 2.90 5.33 -12.27
C ILE A 221 1.58 5.32 -11.51
N GLN A 222 1.03 4.17 -11.09
CA GLN A 222 -0.21 4.15 -10.30
C GLN A 222 0.00 4.77 -8.92
N PRO A 223 -0.68 5.90 -8.59
CA PRO A 223 -0.42 6.65 -7.37
C PRO A 223 -0.57 5.85 -6.06
N MET A 224 -1.61 5.02 -5.93
CA MET A 224 -1.84 4.21 -4.73
C MET A 224 -0.71 3.20 -4.48
N ASP A 225 -0.09 2.71 -5.56
CA ASP A 225 1.06 1.79 -5.54
C ASP A 225 2.40 2.47 -5.34
N GLN A 226 2.48 3.81 -5.40
CA GLN A 226 3.67 4.57 -5.02
C GLN A 226 3.84 4.68 -3.49
N GLY A 227 3.38 3.64 -2.80
CA GLY A 227 3.52 3.34 -1.38
C GLY A 227 2.48 3.98 -0.44
N ILE A 228 1.41 4.60 -0.97
CA ILE A 228 0.26 5.01 -0.14
C ILE A 228 -0.37 3.79 0.53
N ILE A 229 -0.64 2.73 -0.24
CA ILE A 229 -1.15 1.46 0.28
C ILE A 229 -0.19 0.83 1.28
N GLN A 230 1.12 0.88 1.00
CA GLN A 230 2.14 0.39 1.93
C GLN A 230 2.08 1.18 3.25
N ASN A 231 1.94 2.50 3.21
CA ASN A 231 1.82 3.34 4.40
C ASN A 231 0.58 2.99 5.24
N LEU A 232 -0.58 2.81 4.59
CA LEU A 232 -1.80 2.34 5.25
C LEU A 232 -1.57 1.01 6.00
N LYS A 233 -0.98 0.02 5.31
CA LYS A 233 -0.69 -1.30 5.88
C LYS A 233 0.28 -1.22 7.06
N MET A 234 1.34 -0.41 6.95
CA MET A 234 2.28 -0.21 8.06
C MET A 234 1.61 0.40 9.28
N ILE A 235 0.76 1.43 9.10
CA ILE A 235 0.03 2.03 10.23
C ILE A 235 -0.92 1.00 10.86
N TYR A 236 -1.62 0.21 10.04
CA TYR A 236 -2.47 -0.90 10.52
C TYR A 236 -1.66 -1.91 11.36
N ARG A 237 -0.52 -2.37 10.86
CA ARG A 237 0.35 -3.33 11.57
C ARG A 237 0.90 -2.75 12.87
N LYS A 238 1.31 -1.48 12.88
CA LYS A 238 1.75 -0.78 14.09
C LYS A 238 0.64 -0.73 15.15
N ASN A 239 -0.59 -0.43 14.75
CA ASN A 239 -1.73 -0.41 15.67
C ASN A 239 -2.10 -1.82 16.16
N PHE A 240 -2.01 -2.83 15.29
CA PHE A 240 -2.17 -4.23 15.66
C PHE A 240 -1.13 -4.66 16.71
N MET A 241 0.15 -4.32 16.52
CA MET A 241 1.21 -4.62 17.50
C MET A 241 0.97 -3.95 18.84
N ARG A 242 0.58 -2.67 18.85
CA ARG A 242 0.26 -1.97 20.11
C ARG A 242 -0.83 -2.67 20.89
N ARG A 243 -1.86 -3.18 20.21
CA ARG A 243 -2.92 -3.98 20.84
C ARG A 243 -2.41 -5.33 21.33
N LEU A 244 -1.54 -5.98 20.56
CA LEU A 244 -0.94 -7.26 20.91
C LEU A 244 -0.10 -7.16 22.19
N ILE A 245 0.70 -6.09 22.33
CA ILE A 245 1.57 -5.87 23.50
C ILE A 245 0.75 -5.60 24.77
N ASN A 246 -0.41 -4.98 24.64
CA ASN A 246 -1.25 -4.57 25.77
C ASN A 246 -2.29 -5.63 26.18
N VAL A 247 -2.32 -6.80 25.54
CA VAL A 247 -3.32 -7.82 25.87
C VAL A 247 -2.87 -8.64 27.09
N GLU A 248 -3.81 -8.97 27.96
CA GLU A 248 -3.62 -9.99 28.98
C GLU A 248 -3.90 -11.36 28.37
N GLY A 249 -2.98 -12.32 28.54
CA GLY A 249 -3.13 -13.69 28.04
C GLY A 249 -2.13 -14.09 26.95
N THR A 250 -2.39 -15.23 26.34
CA THR A 250 -1.57 -15.84 25.30
C THR A 250 -1.80 -15.19 23.93
N LEU A 251 -0.82 -15.31 23.04
CA LEU A 251 -0.95 -14.82 21.65
C LEU A 251 -2.10 -15.50 20.89
N THR A 252 -2.39 -16.76 21.22
CA THR A 252 -3.50 -17.53 20.64
C THR A 252 -4.86 -16.97 21.06
N GLU A 253 -5.01 -16.61 22.33
CA GLU A 253 -6.22 -15.96 22.85
C GLU A 253 -6.43 -14.59 22.21
N PHE A 254 -5.36 -13.81 22.04
CA PHE A 254 -5.41 -12.56 21.29
C PHE A 254 -5.84 -12.77 19.83
N GLN A 255 -5.19 -13.67 19.10
CA GLN A 255 -5.50 -13.90 17.69
C GLN A 255 -6.96 -14.38 17.50
N SER A 256 -7.44 -15.21 18.41
CA SER A 256 -8.82 -15.71 18.42
C SER A 256 -9.83 -14.59 18.73
N SER A 257 -9.51 -13.72 19.69
CA SER A 257 -10.36 -12.59 20.10
C SER A 257 -10.32 -11.40 19.13
N PHE A 258 -9.27 -11.22 18.32
CA PHE A 258 -9.14 -10.09 17.39
C PHE A 258 -10.10 -10.20 16.20
N THR A 259 -11.31 -9.66 16.28
CA THR A 259 -12.37 -9.92 15.30
C THR A 259 -12.25 -9.13 13.98
N ILE A 260 -13.12 -9.41 13.00
CA ILE A 260 -13.26 -8.56 11.81
C ILE A 260 -13.72 -7.13 12.16
N LYS A 261 -14.46 -6.95 13.26
CA LYS A 261 -14.81 -5.62 13.77
C LYS A 261 -13.53 -4.86 14.12
N ASP A 262 -12.64 -5.49 14.87
CA ASP A 262 -11.34 -4.92 15.23
C ASP A 262 -10.52 -4.52 14.01
N ALA A 263 -10.50 -5.40 12.99
CA ALA A 263 -9.84 -5.12 11.73
C ALA A 263 -10.43 -3.90 10.99
N ILE A 264 -11.77 -3.83 10.88
CA ILE A 264 -12.46 -2.73 10.19
C ILE A 264 -12.17 -1.38 10.87
N TYR A 265 -12.27 -1.32 12.20
CA TYR A 265 -11.97 -0.10 12.94
C TYR A 265 -10.48 0.25 12.86
N GLY A 266 -9.60 -0.74 12.92
CA GLY A 266 -8.17 -0.57 12.72
C GLY A 266 -7.84 0.00 11.34
N LEU A 267 -8.41 -0.56 10.27
CA LEU A 267 -8.22 -0.10 8.90
C LEU A 267 -8.73 1.33 8.70
N ALA A 268 -9.92 1.65 9.22
CA ALA A 268 -10.47 3.00 9.13
C ALA A 268 -9.59 4.03 9.86
N SER A 269 -9.15 3.70 11.08
CA SER A 269 -8.23 4.53 11.86
C SER A 269 -6.91 4.75 11.12
N SER A 270 -6.33 3.68 10.57
CA SER A 270 -5.09 3.74 9.81
C SER A 270 -5.23 4.57 8.53
N TRP A 271 -6.35 4.46 7.81
CA TRP A 271 -6.61 5.27 6.63
C TRP A 271 -6.77 6.75 6.98
N ASN A 272 -7.45 7.06 8.08
CA ASN A 272 -7.55 8.43 8.58
C ASN A 272 -6.18 9.01 8.96
N ALA A 273 -5.27 8.18 9.48
CA ALA A 273 -3.92 8.58 9.84
C ALA A 273 -2.95 8.77 8.65
N VAL A 274 -3.26 8.25 7.46
CA VAL A 274 -2.48 8.53 6.24
C VAL A 274 -2.49 10.03 5.97
N LYS A 275 -1.30 10.64 5.98
CA LYS A 275 -1.12 12.10 5.90
C LYS A 275 -1.38 12.61 4.48
N PRO A 276 -1.93 13.83 4.30
CA PRO A 276 -2.09 14.45 2.98
C PRO A 276 -0.79 14.52 2.17
N ARG A 277 0.36 14.77 2.83
CA ARG A 277 1.66 14.76 2.14
C ARG A 277 1.99 13.40 1.52
N THR A 278 1.60 12.30 2.18
CA THR A 278 1.83 10.94 1.70
C THR A 278 1.03 10.73 0.42
N LEU A 279 -0.24 11.15 0.44
CA LEU A 279 -1.12 11.08 -0.73
C LEU A 279 -0.54 11.88 -1.89
N ARG A 280 -0.20 13.16 -1.70
CA ARG A 280 0.40 14.00 -2.76
C ARG A 280 1.67 13.40 -3.35
N ARG A 281 2.56 12.85 -2.51
CA ARG A 281 3.82 12.25 -2.97
C ARG A 281 3.58 11.06 -3.90
N GLY A 282 2.50 10.29 -3.71
CA GLY A 282 2.18 9.17 -4.58
C GLY A 282 1.92 9.57 -6.03
N TRP A 283 1.50 10.81 -6.27
CA TRP A 283 1.23 11.32 -7.62
C TRP A 283 2.46 11.79 -8.39
N ARG A 284 3.62 11.92 -7.71
CA ARG A 284 4.82 12.49 -8.33
C ARG A 284 5.29 11.72 -9.56
N LYS A 285 5.13 10.40 -9.59
CA LYS A 285 5.54 9.59 -10.75
C LYS A 285 4.67 9.80 -11.99
N LEU A 286 3.41 10.19 -11.81
CA LEU A 286 2.46 10.40 -12.91
C LEU A 286 2.36 11.87 -13.34
N LEU A 287 2.51 12.82 -12.42
CA LEU A 287 2.28 14.26 -12.63
C LEU A 287 3.56 15.09 -12.39
N PHE A 288 4.71 14.67 -12.90
CA PHE A 288 6.01 15.24 -12.53
C PHE A 288 6.22 16.69 -13.02
N VAL A 289 7.05 17.44 -12.28
CA VAL A 289 7.54 18.83 -12.48
C VAL A 289 6.51 19.97 -12.45
N THR A 290 5.38 19.93 -13.15
CA THR A 290 4.59 21.16 -13.36
C THR A 290 3.72 21.60 -12.18
N HIS A 291 3.27 20.66 -11.34
CA HIS A 291 2.23 20.93 -10.33
C HIS A 291 2.69 20.86 -8.85
N PHE A 292 3.84 20.26 -8.56
CA PHE A 292 4.28 19.99 -7.18
C PHE A 292 5.69 20.54 -6.84
N CYS A 293 6.32 21.32 -7.74
CA CYS A 293 7.68 21.84 -7.57
C CYS A 293 7.82 23.08 -6.67
N SER A 294 6.73 23.63 -6.11
CA SER A 294 6.82 24.82 -5.23
C SER A 294 7.02 24.49 -3.74
N ASP A 295 6.88 23.23 -3.31
CA ASP A 295 7.06 22.82 -1.90
C ASP A 295 8.44 22.16 -1.67
N SER A 296 9.43 23.03 -1.43
CA SER A 296 10.63 22.92 -0.57
C SER A 296 11.67 21.77 -0.74
N SER A 297 12.92 22.21 -0.92
CA SER A 297 14.20 21.87 -0.23
C SER A 297 14.57 20.46 0.27
N ASP A 298 13.75 19.44 0.09
CA ASP A 298 14.07 18.06 0.43
C ASP A 298 14.16 17.24 -0.88
N ASP A 299 15.18 17.54 -1.69
CA ASP A 299 15.57 16.81 -2.89
C ASP A 299 16.21 15.44 -2.56
N GLU A 300 15.58 14.67 -1.66
CA GLU A 300 15.85 13.24 -1.56
C GLU A 300 14.94 12.50 -2.53
N GLU A 301 15.58 11.77 -3.46
CA GLU A 301 14.94 10.80 -4.35
C GLU A 301 13.99 9.92 -3.53
N PHE A 302 12.68 10.02 -3.81
CA PHE A 302 11.66 9.35 -3.02
C PHE A 302 11.75 7.83 -3.21
N GLU A 303 12.43 7.14 -2.29
CA GLU A 303 12.65 5.69 -2.29
C GLU A 303 11.44 4.85 -1.82
N GLY A 304 10.22 5.41 -1.86
CA GLY A 304 8.99 4.82 -1.35
C GLY A 304 8.79 4.98 0.15
N PHE A 305 7.61 4.61 0.66
CA PHE A 305 7.33 4.60 2.10
C PHE A 305 7.94 3.34 2.74
N ARG A 306 9.27 3.25 2.76
CA ARG A 306 9.94 2.24 3.60
C ARG A 306 9.68 2.57 5.07
N CYS A 307 9.49 1.54 5.89
CA CYS A 307 9.46 1.73 7.33
C CYS A 307 10.81 2.31 7.74
N LYS A 308 10.81 3.52 8.32
CA LYS A 308 12.06 4.15 8.74
C LYS A 308 12.68 3.26 9.81
N LYS A 309 14.00 3.06 9.76
CA LYS A 309 14.71 2.27 10.77
C LYS A 309 14.35 2.72 12.19
N SER A 310 14.18 4.03 12.40
CA SER A 310 13.71 4.61 13.67
C SER A 310 12.33 4.12 14.11
N GLU A 311 11.35 4.02 13.20
CA GLU A 311 10.00 3.55 13.55
C GLU A 311 9.99 2.06 13.92
N LEU A 312 10.85 1.26 13.29
CA LEU A 312 11.05 -0.14 13.67
C LEU A 312 11.73 -0.26 15.03
N THR A 313 12.70 0.61 15.32
CA THR A 313 13.35 0.68 16.64
C THR A 313 12.34 1.01 17.75
N ASP A 314 11.45 1.98 17.53
CA ASP A 314 10.40 2.31 18.51
C ASP A 314 9.47 1.11 18.79
N ILE A 315 9.14 0.34 17.74
CA ILE A 315 8.31 -0.86 17.87
C ILE A 315 9.07 -1.95 18.65
N MET A 316 10.35 -2.16 18.36
CA MET A 316 11.19 -3.09 19.11
C MET A 316 11.31 -2.69 20.58
N GLU A 317 11.52 -1.42 20.86
CA GLU A 317 11.64 -0.92 22.22
C GLU A 317 10.32 -1.10 22.98
N ALA A 318 9.19 -0.80 22.33
CA ALA A 318 7.87 -1.09 22.89
C ALA A 318 7.63 -2.59 23.14
N LEU A 319 8.13 -3.47 22.26
CA LEU A 319 8.06 -4.93 22.46
C LEU A 319 8.91 -5.40 23.64
N LYS A 320 10.15 -4.88 23.76
CA LYS A 320 11.07 -5.23 24.84
C LYS A 320 10.58 -4.72 26.20
N ASN A 321 10.05 -3.51 26.24
CA ASN A 321 9.63 -2.85 27.48
C ASN A 321 8.20 -3.19 27.90
N GLY A 322 7.30 -3.43 26.93
CA GLY A 322 5.87 -3.65 27.19
C GLY A 322 5.49 -5.12 27.35
N CYS A 323 6.33 -6.07 26.94
CA CYS A 323 5.98 -7.48 26.91
C CYS A 323 6.65 -8.28 28.04
N THR A 324 6.21 -8.06 29.28
CA THR A 324 6.78 -8.77 30.45
C THR A 324 6.28 -10.21 30.61
N LYS A 325 5.23 -10.62 29.87
CA LYS A 325 4.56 -11.92 30.05
C LYS A 325 4.57 -12.85 28.82
N ASN A 326 4.88 -12.36 27.61
CA ASN A 326 4.96 -13.18 26.38
C ASN A 326 6.40 -13.20 25.85
N LEU A 327 7.19 -14.17 26.33
CA LEU A 327 8.61 -14.37 25.98
C LEU A 327 8.88 -14.51 24.47
N SER A 328 7.92 -15.01 23.68
CA SER A 328 8.08 -15.14 22.23
C SER A 328 8.02 -13.79 21.48
N LEU A 329 7.41 -12.75 22.07
CA LEU A 329 7.40 -11.40 21.50
C LEU A 329 8.68 -10.62 21.81
N THR A 330 9.33 -10.88 22.94
CA THR A 330 10.61 -10.25 23.31
C THR A 330 11.79 -10.81 22.53
N GLN A 331 11.63 -12.00 21.94
CA GLN A 331 12.60 -12.67 21.07
C GLN A 331 12.53 -12.22 19.59
N LEU A 332 11.58 -11.34 19.23
CA LEU A 332 11.46 -10.86 17.85
C LEU A 332 12.67 -10.01 17.42
N GLU A 333 13.29 -10.42 16.32
CA GLU A 333 14.40 -9.68 15.71
C GLU A 333 13.93 -8.70 14.63
N MET A 334 14.72 -7.65 14.38
CA MET A 334 14.44 -6.63 13.36
C MET A 334 14.11 -7.19 11.98
N PRO A 335 14.88 -8.15 11.42
CA PRO A 335 14.59 -8.68 10.08
C PRO A 335 13.22 -9.35 10.03
N GLU A 336 12.80 -9.98 11.12
CA GLU A 336 11.51 -10.64 11.19
C GLU A 336 10.35 -9.64 11.27
N ILE A 337 10.50 -8.59 12.07
CA ILE A 337 9.52 -7.49 12.14
C ILE A 337 9.38 -6.86 10.75
N GLU A 338 10.49 -6.62 10.04
CA GLU A 338 10.46 -6.09 8.68
C GLU A 338 9.72 -7.00 7.69
N ILE A 339 9.98 -8.32 7.75
CA ILE A 339 9.25 -9.31 6.94
C ILE A 339 7.75 -9.29 7.27
N TRP A 340 7.40 -9.26 8.55
CA TRP A 340 6.01 -9.27 9.00
C TRP A 340 5.27 -7.98 8.63
N MET A 341 5.91 -6.82 8.72
CA MET A 341 5.36 -5.54 8.27
C MET A 341 5.03 -5.54 6.77
N ASN A 342 5.68 -6.41 6.00
CA ASN A 342 5.46 -6.60 4.57
C ASN A 342 4.73 -7.91 4.22
N VAL A 343 4.12 -8.61 5.19
CA VAL A 343 3.45 -9.91 4.97
C VAL A 343 2.31 -9.85 3.95
N ASP A 344 1.74 -8.65 3.76
CA ASP A 344 0.64 -8.40 2.85
C ASP A 344 1.08 -7.99 1.43
N LYS A 345 2.39 -8.06 1.14
CA LYS A 345 2.92 -7.74 -0.18
C LYS A 345 2.46 -8.81 -1.18
N ASN A 346 1.81 -8.38 -2.27
CA ASN A 346 1.32 -9.22 -3.37
C ASN A 346 0.17 -10.18 -3.03
N ILE A 347 -0.67 -9.87 -2.04
CA ILE A 347 -1.91 -10.64 -1.83
C ILE A 347 -2.83 -10.41 -3.04
N PRO A 348 -3.28 -11.47 -3.75
CA PRO A 348 -4.23 -11.31 -4.86
C PRO A 348 -5.55 -10.74 -4.36
N VAL A 349 -6.14 -9.81 -5.11
CA VAL A 349 -7.38 -9.11 -4.73
C VAL A 349 -8.51 -9.30 -5.75
N THR A 350 -8.19 -9.84 -6.93
CA THR A 350 -9.13 -10.14 -8.02
C THR A 350 -8.95 -11.58 -8.49
N GLU A 351 -9.91 -12.09 -9.25
CA GLU A 351 -9.82 -13.41 -9.89
C GLU A 351 -8.99 -13.31 -11.19
N THR A 352 -7.86 -14.01 -11.25
CA THR A 352 -7.10 -14.15 -12.50
C THR A 352 -7.67 -15.33 -13.29
N PHE A 353 -8.52 -15.07 -14.28
CA PHE A 353 -8.91 -16.08 -15.26
C PHE A 353 -7.68 -16.47 -16.10
N ASN A 354 -7.04 -17.58 -15.73
CA ASN A 354 -6.09 -18.27 -16.60
C ASN A 354 -6.83 -18.70 -17.86
N ARG A 355 -6.42 -18.19 -19.03
CA ARG A 355 -6.81 -18.77 -20.32
C ARG A 355 -6.29 -20.21 -20.34
N ARG A 356 -7.14 -21.19 -20.09
CA ARG A 356 -6.94 -22.52 -20.69
C ARG A 356 -7.32 -22.36 -22.15
N GLY A 357 -6.38 -22.69 -23.03
CA GLY A 357 -6.51 -22.52 -24.48
C GLY A 357 -7.78 -23.20 -25.00
N ILE A 358 -8.46 -22.46 -25.87
CA ILE A 358 -9.28 -23.06 -26.91
C ILE A 358 -8.32 -23.12 -28.09
N ASP A 359 -7.80 -24.31 -28.37
CA ASP A 359 -7.48 -24.79 -29.71
C ASP A 359 -8.28 -26.08 -29.91
#